data_AF-A0AAU9S623-F1
#
_entry.id   AF-A0AAU9S623-F1
#
_cell.length_a   1.000
_cell.length_b   1.000
_cell.length_c   1.000
_cell.angle_alpha   90.00
_cell.angle_beta   90.00
_cell.angle_gamma   90.00
#
_symmetry.space_group_name_H-M   'P 1'
#
loop_
_entity.id
_entity.type
_entity.pdbx_description
1 polymer ?
#
loop_
_entity_poly.entity_id
_entity_poly.type
_entity_poly.pdbx_seq_one_letter_code
_entity_poly.pdbx_strand_id
1 'polypeptide(L)'
;MSSFVPPSLRRYRCFSVVSILLLLSLSVVAADDVSWTDDSGLETPGCTNKFQMVKVLNWVDGVEGDFLTVLTAQFGAPLPSDADQSVRFPAAFVDLLDSCSNLSSRVSLSSS
;
A
#
# COMPACT_ATOMS: atom_id res chain seq x y z
N MET A 1 37.66 -51.78 -9.21
CA MET A 1 38.51 -50.59 -9.42
C MET A 1 37.62 -49.43 -9.84
N SER A 2 37.82 -48.29 -9.20
CA SER A 2 37.04 -47.06 -9.23
C SER A 2 36.76 -46.51 -10.63
N SER A 3 35.51 -46.13 -10.88
CA SER A 3 35.08 -45.41 -12.07
C SER A 3 35.86 -44.11 -12.20
N PHE A 4 36.74 -44.02 -13.20
CA PHE A 4 37.47 -42.81 -13.56
C PHE A 4 36.50 -41.81 -14.19
N VAL A 5 35.91 -40.94 -13.37
CA VAL A 5 35.18 -39.77 -13.86
C VAL A 5 36.24 -38.72 -14.21
N PRO A 6 36.29 -38.23 -15.47
CA PRO A 6 37.29 -37.24 -15.87
C PRO A 6 37.17 -35.98 -15.00
N PRO A 7 38.30 -35.39 -14.56
CA PRO A 7 38.31 -34.27 -13.61
C PRO A 7 37.60 -33.02 -14.13
N SER A 8 37.41 -32.92 -15.46
CA SER A 8 36.65 -31.86 -16.12
C SER A 8 35.16 -31.91 -15.77
N LEU A 9 34.52 -33.08 -15.81
CA LEU A 9 33.08 -33.22 -15.57
C LEU A 9 32.66 -32.84 -14.14
N ARG A 10 33.55 -33.12 -13.16
CA ARG A 10 33.33 -32.77 -11.75
C ARG A 10 33.40 -31.25 -11.55
N ARG A 11 34.33 -30.57 -12.22
CA ARG A 11 34.47 -29.11 -12.16
C ARG A 11 33.25 -28.41 -12.80
N TYR A 12 32.80 -28.85 -13.98
CA TYR A 12 31.62 -28.28 -14.63
C TYR A 12 30.33 -28.45 -13.80
N ARG A 13 30.18 -29.57 -13.08
CA ARG A 13 29.05 -29.78 -12.16
C ARG A 13 29.06 -28.81 -10.98
N CYS A 14 30.22 -28.52 -10.40
CA CYS A 14 30.32 -27.53 -9.31
C CYS A 14 30.05 -26.11 -9.82
N PHE A 15 30.58 -25.73 -10.98
CA PHE A 15 30.30 -24.43 -11.59
C PHE A 15 28.81 -24.23 -11.88
N SER A 16 28.15 -25.28 -12.39
CA SER A 16 26.70 -25.28 -12.64
C SER A 16 25.89 -25.08 -11.36
N VAL A 17 26.19 -25.80 -10.28
CA VAL A 17 25.51 -25.65 -8.99
C VAL A 17 25.73 -24.25 -8.38
N VAL A 18 26.95 -23.72 -8.42
CA VAL A 18 27.25 -22.38 -7.91
C VAL A 18 26.51 -21.30 -8.72
N SER A 19 26.43 -21.45 -10.05
CA SER A 19 25.68 -20.52 -10.90
C SER A 19 24.18 -20.56 -10.59
N ILE A 20 23.60 -21.74 -10.39
CA ILE A 20 22.18 -21.89 -10.03
C ILE A 20 21.91 -21.26 -8.65
N LEU A 21 22.77 -21.49 -7.67
CA LEU A 21 22.65 -20.88 -6.33
C LEU A 21 22.76 -19.34 -6.40
N LEU A 22 23.65 -18.82 -7.24
CA LEU A 22 23.79 -17.38 -7.48
C LEU A 22 22.51 -16.78 -8.09
N LEU A 23 21.94 -17.43 -9.10
CA LEU A 23 20.68 -16.99 -9.73
C LEU A 23 19.48 -17.05 -8.77
N LEU A 24 19.41 -18.09 -7.92
CA LEU A 24 18.39 -18.20 -6.89
C LEU A 24 18.54 -17.11 -5.82
N SER A 25 19.77 -16.76 -5.44
CA SER A 25 20.01 -15.68 -4.47
C SER A 25 19.63 -14.29 -4.99
N LEU A 26 19.72 -14.04 -6.30
CA LEU A 26 19.24 -12.79 -6.92
C LEU A 26 17.72 -12.69 -6.98
N SER A 27 17.00 -13.82 -6.86
CA SER A 27 15.54 -13.86 -7.05
C SER A 27 14.75 -13.67 -5.75
N VAL A 28 15.42 -13.64 -4.59
CA VAL A 28 14.77 -13.40 -3.29
C VAL A 28 14.71 -11.89 -3.05
N VAL A 29 13.75 -11.22 -3.69
CA VAL A 29 13.25 -9.94 -3.22
C VAL A 29 12.11 -10.25 -2.25
N ALA A 30 12.40 -10.15 -0.95
CA ALA A 30 11.35 -10.10 0.05
C ALA A 30 10.69 -8.71 -0.05
N ALA A 31 9.40 -8.67 -0.38
CA ALA A 31 8.61 -7.47 -0.19
C ALA A 31 8.34 -7.35 1.31
N ASP A 32 9.08 -6.48 1.98
CA ASP A 32 8.86 -6.14 3.38
C ASP A 32 7.65 -5.20 3.43
N ASP A 33 6.53 -5.69 3.95
CA ASP A 33 5.39 -4.87 4.34
C ASP A 33 5.81 -4.01 5.52
N VAL A 34 6.33 -2.81 5.23
CA VAL A 34 6.74 -1.84 6.24
C VAL A 34 5.51 -1.40 7.04
N SER A 35 5.29 -2.05 8.18
CA SER A 35 4.42 -1.52 9.22
C SER A 35 5.15 -0.34 9.87
N TRP A 36 4.80 0.88 9.48
CA TRP A 36 5.24 2.08 10.17
C TRP A 36 4.58 2.15 11.55
N THR A 37 5.10 1.38 12.52
CA THR A 37 4.75 1.55 13.93
C THR A 37 5.64 2.64 14.52
N ASP A 38 5.29 3.90 14.25
CA ASP A 38 5.80 5.03 15.02
C ASP A 38 5.11 5.02 16.39
N ASP A 39 5.56 4.13 17.27
CA ASP A 39 5.09 4.00 18.66
C ASP A 39 5.71 5.07 19.59
N SER A 40 6.05 6.24 19.05
CA SER A 40 6.77 7.31 19.76
C SER A 40 6.04 8.66 19.80
N GLY A 41 4.82 8.74 19.27
CA GLY A 41 3.99 9.95 19.30
C GLY A 41 2.96 9.91 20.42
N LEU A 42 2.87 10.97 21.22
CA LEU A 42 1.79 11.17 22.20
C LEU A 42 0.43 11.00 21.49
N GLU A 43 -0.30 9.93 21.83
CA GLU A 43 -1.60 9.62 21.23
C GLU A 43 -2.56 10.80 21.45
N THR A 44 -2.85 11.53 20.38
CA THR A 44 -3.79 12.64 20.42
C THR A 44 -5.20 12.06 20.43
N PRO A 45 -6.10 12.47 21.35
CA PRO A 45 -7.46 11.94 21.40
C PRO A 45 -8.16 12.13 20.05
N GLY A 46 -8.64 11.03 19.46
CA GLY A 46 -9.24 11.02 18.11
C GLY A 46 -8.28 10.71 16.97
N CYS A 47 -6.98 10.59 17.24
CA CYS A 47 -5.92 10.24 16.28
C CYS A 47 -5.14 8.99 16.75
N THR A 48 -5.85 7.89 17.00
CA THR A 48 -5.28 6.67 17.59
C THR A 48 -5.24 5.49 16.63
N ASN A 49 -5.77 5.63 15.41
CA ASN A 49 -5.73 4.55 14.42
C ASN A 49 -4.27 4.33 13.97
N LYS A 50 -3.89 3.07 13.76
CA LYS A 50 -2.57 2.75 13.21
C LYS A 50 -2.56 3.00 11.69
N PHE A 51 -1.40 3.40 11.18
CA PHE A 51 -1.15 3.51 9.75
C PHE A 51 -1.22 2.13 9.10
N GLN A 52 -2.03 2.00 8.07
CA GLN A 52 -2.17 0.79 7.27
C GLN A 52 -1.95 1.15 5.81
N MET A 53 -1.14 0.36 5.10
CA MET A 53 -1.01 0.48 3.66
C MET A 53 -2.24 -0.12 3.00
N VAL A 54 -2.95 0.69 2.22
CA VAL A 54 -4.23 0.31 1.61
C VAL A 54 -4.22 0.61 0.12
N LYS A 55 -4.98 -0.18 -0.64
CA LYS A 55 -5.29 0.09 -2.04
C LYS A 55 -6.66 0.75 -2.11
N VAL A 56 -6.70 1.99 -2.59
CA VAL A 56 -7.94 2.71 -2.84
C VAL A 56 -8.31 2.51 -4.30
N LEU A 57 -9.42 1.82 -4.52
CA LEU A 57 -10.01 1.63 -5.83
C LEU A 57 -10.83 2.88 -6.20
N ASN A 58 -10.69 3.35 -7.43
CA ASN A 58 -11.47 4.47 -7.96
C ASN A 58 -12.45 3.97 -9.02
N TRP A 59 -13.62 4.60 -9.10
CA TRP A 59 -14.61 4.30 -10.14
C TRP A 59 -15.10 5.59 -10.78
N VAL A 60 -15.14 5.62 -12.10
CA VAL A 60 -15.74 6.71 -12.89
C VAL A 60 -16.88 6.10 -13.69
N ASP A 61 -18.09 6.62 -13.50
CA ASP A 61 -19.32 6.12 -14.13
C ASP A 61 -19.55 4.61 -13.96
N GLY A 62 -19.14 4.07 -12.80
CA GLY A 62 -19.26 2.64 -12.46
C GLY A 62 -18.18 1.75 -13.07
N VAL A 63 -17.26 2.30 -13.86
CA VAL A 63 -16.10 1.59 -14.40
C VAL A 63 -14.93 1.75 -13.44
N GLU A 64 -14.32 0.63 -13.06
CA GLU A 64 -13.13 0.62 -12.20
C GLU A 64 -11.93 1.22 -12.95
N GLY A 65 -11.33 2.23 -12.35
CA GLY A 65 -10.11 2.87 -12.82
C GLY A 65 -8.87 2.35 -12.09
N ASP A 66 -7.77 3.09 -12.20
CA ASP A 66 -6.52 2.72 -11.53
C ASP A 66 -6.65 2.81 -9.99
N PHE A 67 -5.91 1.95 -9.31
CA PHE A 67 -5.83 1.95 -7.85
C PHE A 67 -4.66 2.79 -7.35
N LEU A 68 -4.86 3.41 -6.19
CA LEU A 68 -3.83 4.18 -5.49
C LEU A 68 -3.36 3.40 -4.26
N THR A 69 -2.05 3.19 -4.13
CA THR A 69 -1.45 2.64 -2.91
C THR A 69 -1.13 3.79 -1.97
N VAL A 70 -1.82 3.86 -0.83
CA VAL A 70 -1.70 4.96 0.14
C VAL A 70 -1.63 4.43 1.57
N LEU A 71 -1.37 5.31 2.53
CA LEU A 71 -1.49 5.03 3.96
C LEU A 71 -2.79 5.60 4.51
N THR A 72 -3.43 4.90 5.44
CA THR A 72 -4.60 5.39 6.17
C THR A 72 -4.25 6.56 7.09
N ALA A 73 -5.25 7.29 7.56
CA ALA A 73 -5.05 8.33 8.57
C ALA A 73 -5.17 7.74 9.99
N GLN A 74 -4.53 8.39 10.96
CA GLN A 74 -4.69 8.03 12.37
C GLN A 74 -6.06 8.47 12.95
N PHE A 75 -6.80 9.33 12.26
CA PHE A 75 -8.11 9.83 12.67
C PHE A 75 -9.25 9.20 11.88
N GLY A 76 -10.48 9.38 12.36
CA GLY A 76 -11.68 8.86 11.72
C GLY A 76 -11.96 7.40 12.05
N ALA A 77 -12.87 6.77 11.31
CA ALA A 77 -13.16 5.36 11.46
C ALA A 77 -12.04 4.50 10.84
N PRO A 78 -11.62 3.40 11.49
CA PRO A 78 -10.67 2.48 10.88
C PRO A 78 -11.27 1.85 9.61
N LEU A 79 -10.43 1.68 8.59
CA LEU A 79 -10.86 1.01 7.37
C LEU A 79 -10.98 -0.50 7.60
N PRO A 80 -11.98 -1.16 7.01
CA PRO A 80 -12.06 -2.62 7.01
C PRO A 80 -10.91 -3.22 6.18
N SER A 81 -10.45 -4.40 6.57
CA SER A 81 -9.38 -5.11 5.86
C SER A 81 -9.83 -5.63 4.48
N ASP A 82 -11.11 -5.97 4.35
CA ASP A 82 -11.68 -6.49 3.12
C ASP A 82 -12.47 -5.41 2.37
N ALA A 83 -12.24 -5.29 1.07
CA ALA A 83 -12.84 -4.24 0.24
C ALA A 83 -14.36 -4.40 0.06
N ASP A 84 -14.90 -5.61 0.18
CA ASP A 84 -16.34 -5.91 0.12
C ASP A 84 -17.10 -5.38 1.34
N GLN A 85 -16.41 -5.21 2.46
CA GLN A 85 -16.94 -4.57 3.68
C GLN A 85 -16.78 -3.04 3.65
N SER A 86 -16.10 -2.49 2.63
CA SER A 86 -15.89 -1.05 2.50
C SER A 86 -17.11 -0.35 1.88
N VAL A 87 -17.39 0.85 2.38
CA VAL A 87 -18.43 1.72 1.80
C VAL A 87 -17.79 2.54 0.69
N ARG A 88 -18.43 2.53 -0.49
CA ARG A 88 -18.05 3.42 -1.59
C ARG A 88 -18.59 4.82 -1.30
N PHE A 89 -17.69 5.79 -1.19
CA PHE A 89 -18.05 7.19 -1.01
C PHE A 89 -18.03 7.91 -2.36
N PRO A 90 -18.99 8.81 -2.64
CA PRO A 90 -18.94 9.66 -3.83
C PRO A 90 -17.72 10.58 -3.73
N ALA A 91 -16.89 10.56 -4.75
CA ALA A 91 -15.80 11.52 -4.92
C ALA A 91 -16.28 12.67 -5.81
N ALA A 92 -16.06 13.91 -5.38
CA ALA A 92 -16.32 15.10 -6.19
C ALA A 92 -15.00 15.80 -6.51
N PHE A 93 -14.84 16.23 -7.75
CA PHE A 93 -13.76 17.13 -8.12
C PHE A 93 -14.13 18.53 -7.61
N VAL A 94 -13.32 19.08 -6.71
CA VAL A 94 -13.54 20.42 -6.18
C VAL A 94 -12.73 21.39 -7.03
N ASP A 95 -13.41 22.23 -7.81
CA ASP A 95 -12.77 23.38 -8.45
C ASP A 95 -12.45 24.43 -7.37
N LEU A 96 -11.16 24.48 -6.99
CA LEU A 96 -10.63 25.36 -5.94
C LEU A 96 -10.87 26.86 -6.18
N LEU A 97 -11.31 27.26 -7.38
CA LEU A 97 -11.66 28.66 -7.66
C LEU A 97 -12.87 29.16 -6.85
N ASP A 98 -13.77 28.26 -6.41
CA ASP A 98 -15.02 28.66 -5.73
C ASP A 98 -15.01 28.38 -4.21
N SER A 99 -13.97 27.70 -3.70
CA SER A 99 -13.91 27.26 -2.30
C SER A 99 -13.75 28.40 -1.29
N CYS A 100 -13.28 29.58 -1.74
CA CYS A 100 -13.12 30.77 -0.91
C CYS A 100 -14.08 31.91 -1.32
N SER A 101 -15.00 31.64 -2.25
CA SER A 101 -16.06 32.60 -2.60
C SER A 101 -16.92 32.84 -1.35
N ASN A 102 -17.15 34.11 -1.04
CA ASN A 102 -17.70 34.59 0.22
C ASN A 102 -19.02 33.87 0.63
N LEU A 103 -18.91 32.84 1.49
CA LEU A 103 -20.02 32.06 2.04
C LEU A 103 -20.89 32.87 3.03
N SER A 104 -20.54 34.14 3.32
CA SER A 104 -21.22 34.96 4.32
C SER A 104 -22.70 35.23 3.99
N SER A 105 -23.13 35.05 2.74
CA SER A 105 -24.52 35.27 2.34
C SER A 105 -25.40 34.01 2.40
N ARG A 106 -24.84 32.82 2.67
CA ARG A 106 -25.58 31.54 2.63
C ARG A 106 -25.75 30.85 3.97
N VAL A 107 -25.13 31.35 5.04
CA VAL A 107 -25.34 30.86 6.41
C VAL A 107 -26.26 31.82 7.17
N SER A 108 -27.50 31.91 6.72
CA SER A 108 -28.62 32.39 7.53
C SER A 108 -29.50 31.18 7.83
N LEU A 109 -29.00 30.23 8.62
CA LEU A 109 -29.84 29.17 9.17
C LEU A 109 -29.82 29.25 10.70
N SER A 110 -31.02 29.48 11.20
CA SER A 110 -31.43 29.78 12.56
C SER A 110 -30.88 28.81 13.60
N SER A 111 -30.24 29.36 14.63
CA SER A 111 -30.30 28.79 15.98
C SER A 111 -31.60 29.28 16.63
N SER A 112 -32.55 28.38 16.85
CA SER A 112 -33.64 28.51 17.83
C SER A 112 -33.52 27.37 18.81
#